data_AF-A0A4U6MGU2-F1
#
_entry.id   AF-A0A4U6MGU2-F1
#
_cell.length_a   1.000
_cell.length_b   1.000
_cell.length_c   1.000
_cell.angle_alpha   90.00
_cell.angle_beta   90.00
_cell.angle_gamma   90.00
#
_symmetry.space_group_name_H-M   'P 1'
#
loop_
_entity.id
_entity.type
_entity.pdbx_description
1 polymer ?
#
loop_
_entity_poly.entity_id
_entity_poly.type
_entity_poly.pdbx_seq_one_letter_code
_entity_poly.pdbx_strand_id
1 'polypeptide(L)' 'QQEVRALNQYQTRGAFAYISDQQKVYARFFWQQTGQDRYRLLLTNPLGSTELELNAQPGNVELVDNKGKHYTADDAE' A
#
# COMPACT_ATOMS: atom_id res chain seq x y z
N GLN A 1 9.71 22.48 1.86
CA GLN A 1 9.58 21.14 2.49
C GLN A 1 8.69 21.11 3.73
N GLN A 2 8.57 22.19 4.52
CA GLN A 2 7.67 22.22 5.69
C GLN A 2 6.19 22.00 5.34
N GLU A 3 5.72 22.55 4.23
CA GLU A 3 4.31 22.45 3.79
C GLU A 3 3.86 21.02 3.49
N VAL A 4 4.73 20.20 2.89
CA VAL A 4 4.42 18.78 2.62
C VAL A 4 4.29 17.99 3.91
N ARG A 5 5.13 18.28 4.92
CA ARG A 5 5.06 17.62 6.23
C ARG A 5 3.84 18.06 7.04
N ALA A 6 3.26 19.21 6.73
CA ALA A 6 2.02 19.67 7.35
C ALA A 6 0.78 18.95 6.79
N LEU A 7 0.91 18.19 5.70
CA LEU A 7 -0.18 17.38 5.15
C LEU A 7 -0.39 16.15 6.04
N ASN A 8 -1.51 16.15 6.77
CA ASN A 8 -1.95 15.00 7.56
C ASN A 8 -2.77 14.00 6.73
N GLN A 9 -3.19 14.40 5.53
CA GLN A 9 -4.01 13.60 4.65
C GLN A 9 -3.52 13.81 3.22
N TYR A 10 -3.33 12.71 2.51
CA TYR A 10 -2.99 12.77 1.10
C TYR A 10 -3.42 11.49 0.40
N GLN A 11 -3.65 11.62 -0.90
CA GLN A 11 -4.08 10.53 -1.75
C GLN A 11 -3.38 10.64 -3.09
N THR A 12 -2.85 9.53 -3.58
CA THR A 12 -2.25 9.44 -4.92
C THR A 12 -2.51 8.08 -5.54
N ARG A 13 -2.44 8.01 -6.86
CA ARG A 13 -2.65 6.81 -7.65
C ARG A 13 -1.79 6.86 -8.91
N GLY A 14 -1.45 5.69 -9.45
CA GLY A 14 -0.63 5.64 -10.64
C GLY A 14 -0.28 4.23 -11.08
N ALA A 15 0.77 4.12 -11.88
CA ALA A 15 1.37 2.85 -12.24
C ALA A 15 2.45 2.48 -11.22
N PHE A 16 2.55 1.20 -10.89
CA PHE A 16 3.53 0.62 -10.00
C PHE A 16 4.30 -0.48 -10.73
N ALA A 17 5.62 -0.47 -10.58
CA ALA A 17 6.50 -1.52 -11.07
C ALA A 17 7.52 -1.87 -9.99
N TYR A 18 7.55 -3.14 -9.59
CA TYR A 18 8.62 -3.69 -8.77
C TYR A 18 9.39 -4.71 -9.61
N ILE A 19 10.70 -4.54 -9.70
CA ILE A 19 11.56 -5.34 -10.55
C ILE A 19 12.76 -5.78 -9.71
N SER A 20 12.84 -7.09 -9.46
CA SER A 20 14.01 -7.77 -8.90
C SER A 20 14.41 -8.94 -9.81
N ASP A 21 15.52 -9.60 -9.49
CA ASP A 21 15.97 -10.79 -10.23
C ASP A 21 14.98 -11.96 -10.07
N GLN A 22 14.28 -12.03 -8.93
CA GLN A 22 13.34 -13.09 -8.60
C GLN A 22 11.90 -12.78 -9.02
N GLN A 23 11.52 -11.50 -9.11
CA GLN A 23 10.13 -11.11 -9.26
C GLN A 23 9.95 -9.82 -10.05
N LYS A 24 8.94 -9.82 -10.93
CA LYS A 24 8.47 -8.62 -11.64
C LYS A 24 6.98 -8.44 -11.38
N VAL A 25 6.61 -7.31 -10.80
CA VAL A 25 5.21 -6.94 -10.52
C VAL A 25 4.90 -5.66 -11.29
N TYR A 26 3.82 -5.69 -12.06
CA TYR A 26 3.24 -4.52 -12.71
C TYR A 26 1.79 -4.36 -12.26
N ALA A 27 1.47 -3.22 -11.66
CA ALA A 27 0.15 -2.97 -11.09
C ALA A 27 -0.26 -1.49 -11.24
N ARG A 28 -1.52 -1.20 -10.94
CA ARG A 28 -1.95 0.13 -10.54
C ARG A 28 -1.84 0.23 -9.03
N PHE A 29 -1.41 1.38 -8.52
CA PHE A 29 -1.44 1.64 -7.08
C PHE A 29 -2.48 2.70 -6.74
N PHE A 30 -3.02 2.57 -5.55
CA PHE A 30 -3.76 3.61 -4.83
C PHE A 30 -3.16 3.70 -3.43
N TRP A 31 -2.71 4.90 -3.05
CA TRP A 31 -2.20 5.20 -1.72
C TRP A 31 -3.06 6.28 -1.10
N GLN A 32 -3.57 6.01 0.10
CA GLN A 32 -4.31 6.99 0.89
C GLN A 32 -3.73 7.00 2.30
N GLN A 33 -3.30 8.17 2.76
CA GLN A 33 -2.89 8.40 4.13
C GLN A 33 -3.90 9.35 4.79
N THR A 34 -4.35 8.99 5.99
CA THR A 34 -5.36 9.74 6.76
C THR A 34 -4.85 10.27 8.10
N GLY A 35 -3.63 9.87 8.49
CA GLY A 35 -2.90 10.37 9.64
C GLY A 35 -1.42 9.99 9.53
N GLN A 36 -0.58 10.43 10.45
CA GLN A 36 0.89 10.25 10.37
C GLN A 36 1.31 8.81 10.09
N ASP A 37 0.70 7.84 10.79
CA ASP A 37 1.00 6.41 10.67
C ASP A 37 -0.25 5.59 10.27
N ARG A 38 -1.18 6.22 9.55
CA ARG A 38 -2.43 5.56 9.10
C ARG A 38 -2.58 5.66 7.60
N TYR A 39 -2.32 4.56 6.90
CA TYR A 39 -2.40 4.53 5.44
C TYR A 39 -2.93 3.20 4.91
N ARG A 40 -3.43 3.25 3.68
CA ARG A 40 -3.80 2.11 2.85
C ARG A 40 -3.05 2.18 1.54
N LEU A 41 -2.33 1.12 1.22
CA LEU A 41 -1.77 0.86 -0.10
C LEU A 41 -2.55 -0.29 -0.73
N LEU A 42 -3.10 -0.04 -1.92
CA LEU A 42 -3.77 -1.05 -2.73
C LEU A 42 -3.06 -1.17 -4.08
N LEU A 43 -2.64 -2.39 -4.40
CA LEU A 43 -2.11 -2.77 -5.71
C LEU A 43 -3.15 -3.60 -6.45
N THR A 44 -3.52 -3.19 -7.66
CA THR A 44 -4.44 -3.94 -8.53
C THR A 44 -3.80 -4.28 -9.86
N ASN A 45 -4.10 -5.46 -10.38
CA ASN A 45 -3.67 -5.82 -11.73
C ASN A 45 -4.56 -5.14 -12.80
N PRO A 46 -4.19 -5.23 -14.10
CA PRO A 46 -4.98 -4.61 -15.17
C PRO A 46 -6.43 -5.09 -15.27
N LEU A 47 -6.76 -6.27 -14.72
CA LEU A 47 -8.12 -6.81 -14.69
C LEU A 47 -8.94 -6.29 -13.49
N GLY A 48 -8.31 -5.53 -12.60
CA GLY A 48 -8.95 -4.89 -11.45
C GLY A 48 -8.97 -5.73 -10.18
N SER A 49 -8.40 -6.94 -10.18
CA SER A 49 -8.29 -7.73 -8.94
C SER A 49 -7.09 -7.25 -8.10
N THR A 50 -7.20 -7.43 -6.79
CA THR A 50 -6.14 -7.10 -5.83
C THR A 50 -4.94 -8.02 -6.01
N GLU A 51 -3.77 -7.42 -6.19
CA GLU A 51 -2.48 -8.12 -6.09
C GLU A 51 -1.97 -8.09 -4.65
N LEU A 52 -2.17 -6.96 -3.97
CA LEU A 52 -1.79 -6.76 -2.57
C LEU A 52 -2.59 -5.60 -1.98
N GLU A 53 -3.05 -5.75 -0.75
CA GLU A 53 -3.53 -4.64 0.07
C GLU A 53 -2.75 -4.59 1.37
N LEU A 54 -2.31 -3.39 1.76
CA LEU A 54 -1.62 -3.13 3.03
C LEU A 54 -2.36 -2.02 3.76
N ASN A 55 -2.93 -2.35 4.91
CA ASN A 55 -3.58 -1.42 5.82
C ASN A 55 -2.68 -1.26 7.05
N ALA A 56 -2.12 -0.07 7.23
CA ALA A 56 -1.22 0.22 8.35
C ALA A 56 -1.85 1.22 9.32
N GLN A 57 -1.76 0.90 10.60
CA GLN A 57 -2.09 1.77 11.72
C GLN A 57 -1.15 1.47 12.90
N PRO A 58 -1.03 2.37 13.89
CA PRO A 58 -0.15 2.13 15.03
C PRO A 58 -0.46 0.81 15.76
N GLY A 59 0.55 -0.08 15.83
CA GLY A 59 0.45 -1.39 16.49
C GLY A 59 -0.40 -2.42 15.75
N ASN A 60 -0.77 -2.17 14.50
CA ASN A 60 -1.40 -3.18 13.65
C ASN A 60 -1.18 -2.85 12.17
N VAL A 61 -0.51 -3.76 11.48
CA VAL A 61 -0.38 -3.77 10.04
C VAL A 61 -1.04 -5.04 9.52
N GLU A 62 -1.97 -4.90 8.58
CA GLU A 62 -2.63 -6.00 7.90
C GLU A 62 -2.24 -6.01 6.43
N LEU A 63 -1.73 -7.16 5.96
CA LEU A 63 -1.49 -7.44 4.56
C LEU A 63 -2.49 -8.49 4.06
N VAL A 64 -3.14 -8.21 2.94
CA VAL A 64 -4.00 -9.15 2.22
C VAL A 64 -3.34 -9.48 0.88
N ASP A 65 -3.04 -10.76 0.68
CA ASP A 65 -2.45 -11.24 -0.58
C ASP A 65 -3.51 -11.43 -1.68
N ASN A 66 -3.05 -11.75 -2.90
CA ASN A 66 -3.92 -11.98 -4.05
C ASN A 66 -4.84 -13.22 -3.95
N LYS A 67 -4.72 -14.02 -2.88
CA LYS A 67 -5.64 -15.12 -2.55
C LYS A 67 -6.65 -14.72 -1.47
N GLY A 68 -6.63 -13.47 -1.03
CA GLY A 68 -7.44 -12.98 0.08
C GLY A 68 -6.97 -13.49 1.44
N LYS A 69 -5.72 -13.97 1.56
CA LYS A 69 -5.20 -14.40 2.86
C LYS A 69 -4.65 -13.20 3.61
N HIS A 70 -5.00 -13.13 4.88
CA HIS A 70 -4.65 -12.05 5.80
C HIS A 70 -3.41 -12.41 6.63
N TYR A 71 -2.53 -11.43 6.81
CA TYR A 71 -1.34 -11.50 7.65
C TYR A 71 -1.29 -10.25 8.50
N THR A 72 -0.98 -10.39 9.78
CA THR A 72 -0.90 -9.26 10.71
C THR A 72 0.48 -9.17 11.34
N ALA A 73 0.99 -7.96 11.49
CA ALA A 73 2.23 -7.64 12.17
C ALA A 73 2.12 -6.31 12.93
N ASP A 74 3.11 -5.98 13.73
CA ASP A 74 3.19 -4.70 14.43
C ASP A 74 3.87 -3.61 13.58
N ASP A 75 4.57 -4.02 12.51
CA ASP A 75 5.34 -3.19 11.61
C ASP A 75 5.14 -3.60 10.15
N ALA A 76 5.37 -2.68 9.21
CA ALA A 76 5.14 -2.88 7.78
C ALA A 76 6.40 -3.26 6.98
N GLU A 77 7.60 -3.12 7.57
CA GLU A 77 8.90 -3.41 6.95
C GLU A 77 9.40 -4.84 7.22
#